data_AF-A0A947C577-F1
#
_entry.id   AF-A0A947C577-F1
#
_cell.length_a   1.000
_cell.length_b   1.000
_cell.length_c   1.000
_cell.angle_alpha   90.00
_cell.angle_beta   90.00
_cell.angle_gamma   90.00
#
_symmetry.space_group_name_H-M   'P 1'
#
loop_
_entity.id
_entity.type
_entity.pdbx_description
1 polymer ?
#
loop_
_entity_poly.entity_id
_entity_poly.type
_entity_poly.pdbx_seq_one_letter_code
_entity_poly.pdbx_strand_id
1 'polypeptide(L)'
;MSTVAALALILTTMSLIVHFAMLAMGKLRTQNLEIITGVFDGMPMSLEDRRMALIMGPTWIYVNMAILNAFFAMAMWAVAVHVERTDVRWIAYAALVFHGVAALNWLGNLVIGTSYVLRKLREQESDGRR
;
A
#
# COMPACT_ATOMS: atom_id res chain seq x y z
N MET A 1 8.49 -5.34 -32.72
CA MET A 1 8.64 -4.89 -31.31
C MET A 1 9.53 -5.90 -30.59
N SER A 2 10.57 -5.51 -29.85
CA SER A 2 11.44 -6.50 -29.17
C SER A 2 10.75 -7.09 -27.94
N THR A 3 11.07 -8.35 -27.60
CA THR A 3 10.58 -9.07 -26.40
C THR A 3 10.75 -8.27 -25.11
N VAL A 4 11.86 -7.54 -24.99
CA VAL A 4 12.17 -6.65 -23.86
C VAL A 4 11.20 -5.46 -23.75
N ALA A 5 10.82 -4.86 -24.88
CA ALA A 5 9.87 -3.75 -24.88
C ALA A 5 8.46 -4.22 -24.52
N ALA A 6 8.07 -5.40 -25.00
CA ALA A 6 6.81 -6.04 -24.61
C ALA A 6 6.79 -6.36 -23.10
N LEU A 7 7.89 -6.88 -22.55
CA LEU A 7 8.03 -7.13 -21.11
C LEU A 7 7.92 -5.84 -20.30
N ALA A 8 8.63 -4.77 -20.71
CA ALA A 8 8.55 -3.47 -20.05
C ALA A 8 7.12 -2.90 -20.08
N LEU A 9 6.40 -3.05 -21.20
CA LEU A 9 5.03 -2.61 -21.33
C LEU A 9 4.07 -3.43 -20.45
N ILE A 10 4.23 -4.76 -20.40
CA ILE A 10 3.45 -5.65 -19.53
C ILE A 10 3.68 -5.30 -18.06
N LEU A 11 4.93 -5.14 -17.64
CA LEU A 11 5.28 -4.78 -16.27
C LEU A 11 4.71 -3.41 -15.89
N THR A 12 4.78 -2.43 -16.80
CA THR A 12 4.19 -1.10 -16.60
C THR A 12 2.66 -1.17 -16.50
N THR A 13 2.01 -2.00 -17.34
CA THR A 13 0.55 -2.14 -17.35
C THR A 13 0.06 -2.87 -16.11
N MET A 14 0.71 -3.97 -15.73
CA MET A 14 0.46 -4.71 -14.48
C MET A 14 0.63 -3.78 -13.28
N SER A 15 1.70 -2.99 -13.27
CA SER A 15 1.93 -1.96 -12.26
C SER A 15 0.76 -0.97 -12.20
N LEU A 16 0.36 -0.37 -13.31
CA LEU A 16 -0.76 0.58 -13.34
C LEU A 16 -2.07 -0.04 -12.85
N ILE A 17 -2.38 -1.28 -13.25
CA ILE A 17 -3.58 -2.00 -12.79
C ILE A 17 -3.55 -2.18 -11.28
N VAL A 18 -2.43 -2.67 -10.73
CA VAL A 18 -2.26 -2.82 -9.29
C VAL A 18 -2.42 -1.45 -8.61
N HIS A 19 -1.85 -0.39 -9.16
CA HIS A 19 -1.97 0.98 -8.63
C HIS A 19 -3.39 1.54 -8.65
N PHE A 20 -4.16 1.35 -9.72
CA PHE A 20 -5.54 1.81 -9.78
C PHE A 20 -6.45 1.00 -8.86
N ALA A 21 -6.27 -0.33 -8.80
CA ALA A 21 -6.96 -1.16 -7.82
C ALA A 21 -6.63 -0.71 -6.39
N MET A 22 -5.37 -0.39 -6.14
CA MET A 22 -4.85 0.16 -4.88
C MET A 22 -5.44 1.53 -4.52
N LEU A 23 -5.49 2.49 -5.46
CA LEU A 23 -6.10 3.81 -5.28
C LEU A 23 -7.61 3.70 -5.00
N ALA A 24 -8.29 2.76 -5.67
CA ALA A 24 -9.69 2.46 -5.41
C ALA A 24 -9.88 1.93 -3.97
N MET A 25 -9.02 1.01 -3.52
CA MET A 25 -9.02 0.53 -2.12
C MET A 25 -8.67 1.64 -1.12
N GLY A 26 -7.80 2.58 -1.49
CA GLY A 26 -7.43 3.75 -0.69
C GLY A 26 -8.58 4.74 -0.47
N LYS A 27 -9.54 4.84 -1.41
CA LYS A 27 -10.79 5.62 -1.22
C LYS A 27 -11.85 4.86 -0.42
N LEU A 28 -11.91 3.53 -0.57
CA LEU A 28 -12.70 2.63 0.29
C LEU A 28 -12.19 2.59 1.75
N ARG A 29 -11.08 3.24 2.06
CA ARG A 29 -10.29 3.10 3.29
C ARG A 29 -10.91 3.69 4.54
N THR A 30 -11.58 4.84 4.46
CA THR A 30 -12.31 5.41 5.61
C THR A 30 -13.53 4.57 5.96
N GLN A 31 -14.28 4.14 4.95
CA GLN A 31 -15.42 3.23 5.13
C GLN A 31 -14.96 1.84 5.64
N ASN A 32 -13.89 1.28 5.08
CA ASN A 32 -13.38 -0.02 5.48
C ASN A 32 -12.74 0.00 6.87
N LEU A 33 -12.08 1.10 7.28
CA LEU A 33 -11.59 1.22 8.65
C LEU A 33 -12.74 1.27 9.65
N GLU A 34 -13.84 1.97 9.33
CA GLU A 34 -15.06 1.97 10.14
C GLU A 34 -15.71 0.58 10.22
N ILE A 35 -15.80 -0.13 9.07
CA ILE A 35 -16.32 -1.50 9.01
C ILE A 35 -15.43 -2.43 9.84
N ILE A 36 -14.11 -2.35 9.70
CA ILE A 36 -13.15 -3.19 10.44
C ILE A 36 -13.28 -2.91 11.94
N THR A 37 -13.33 -1.65 12.37
CA THR A 37 -13.57 -1.31 13.78
C THR A 37 -14.92 -1.82 14.28
N GLY A 38 -15.98 -1.71 13.48
CA GLY A 38 -17.32 -2.18 13.82
C GLY A 38 -17.44 -3.70 13.88
N VAL A 39 -16.68 -4.44 13.06
CA VAL A 39 -16.60 -5.91 13.12
C VAL A 39 -15.97 -6.35 14.44
N PHE A 40 -14.95 -5.65 14.93
CA PHE A 40 -14.31 -5.98 16.20
C PHE A 40 -15.16 -5.62 17.43
N ASP A 41 -16.06 -4.64 17.32
CA ASP A 41 -16.93 -4.23 18.42
C ASP A 41 -17.94 -5.31 18.84
N GLY A 42 -18.38 -6.15 17.90
CA GLY A 42 -19.32 -7.25 18.17
C GLY A 42 -18.68 -8.58 18.58
N MET A 43 -17.35 -8.71 18.57
CA MET A 43 -16.67 -9.96 18.90
C MET A 43 -16.26 -10.01 20.38
N PRO A 44 -16.43 -11.18 21.06
CA PRO A 44 -16.03 -11.38 22.44
C PRO A 44 -14.50 -11.54 22.52
N MET A 45 -13.77 -10.44 22.33
CA MET A 45 -12.30 -10.40 22.37
C MET A 45 -11.84 -9.53 23.54
N SER A 46 -10.66 -9.82 24.08
CA SER A 46 -10.04 -8.93 25.05
C SER A 46 -9.70 -7.59 24.41
N LEU A 47 -9.63 -6.53 25.24
CA LEU A 47 -9.25 -5.20 24.77
C LEU A 47 -7.83 -5.21 24.16
N GLU A 48 -6.95 -6.06 24.68
CA GLU A 48 -5.58 -6.24 24.19
C GLU A 48 -5.54 -6.92 22.82
N ASP A 49 -6.33 -7.98 22.61
CA ASP A 49 -6.47 -8.63 21.30
C ASP A 49 -7.09 -7.70 20.27
N ARG A 50 -8.06 -6.88 20.68
CA ARG A 50 -8.68 -5.86 19.82
C ARG A 50 -7.65 -4.81 19.38
N ARG A 51 -6.78 -4.34 20.28
CA ARG A 51 -5.67 -3.45 19.93
C ARG A 51 -4.70 -4.11 18.96
N MET A 52 -4.31 -5.35 19.24
CA MET A 52 -3.39 -6.11 18.41
C MET A 52 -3.95 -6.26 16.99
N ALA A 53 -5.23 -6.65 16.86
CA ALA A 53 -5.88 -6.83 15.56
C ALA A 53 -6.02 -5.53 14.76
N LEU A 54 -6.42 -4.44 15.43
CA LEU A 54 -6.56 -3.12 14.80
C LEU A 54 -5.24 -2.51 14.34
N ILE A 55 -4.13 -2.84 15.01
CA ILE A 55 -2.78 -2.41 14.60
C ILE A 55 -2.23 -3.34 13.51
N MET A 56 -2.30 -4.66 13.72
CA MET A 56 -1.66 -5.65 12.86
C MET A 56 -2.33 -5.77 11.49
N GLY A 57 -3.66 -5.75 11.42
CA GLY A 57 -4.40 -5.95 10.15
C GLY A 57 -4.05 -4.91 9.09
N PRO A 58 -4.26 -3.61 9.37
CA PRO A 58 -3.89 -2.55 8.42
C PRO A 58 -2.39 -2.52 8.16
N THR A 59 -1.55 -2.64 9.21
CA THR A 59 -0.08 -2.61 9.07
C THR A 59 0.42 -3.69 8.12
N TRP A 60 -0.09 -4.92 8.22
CA TRP A 60 0.30 -6.02 7.35
C TRP A 60 -0.02 -5.73 5.87
N ILE A 61 -1.18 -5.15 5.57
CA ILE A 61 -1.55 -4.77 4.20
C ILE A 61 -0.59 -3.71 3.66
N TYR A 62 -0.32 -2.64 4.42
CA TYR A 62 0.58 -1.58 3.98
C TYR A 62 2.02 -2.06 3.77
N VAL A 63 2.51 -2.94 4.65
CA VAL A 63 3.85 -3.52 4.55
C VAL A 63 3.97 -4.36 3.28
N ASN A 64 3.02 -5.25 3.00
CA ASN A 64 3.02 -6.05 1.77
C ASN A 64 2.95 -5.16 0.52
N MET A 65 2.16 -4.09 0.56
CA MET A 65 2.08 -3.12 -0.55
C MET A 65 3.38 -2.33 -0.75
N ALA A 66 4.06 -1.94 0.33
CA ALA A 66 5.35 -1.28 0.25
C ALA A 66 6.42 -2.21 -0.34
N ILE A 67 6.45 -3.47 0.11
CA ILE A 67 7.35 -4.51 -0.41
C ILE A 67 7.10 -4.74 -1.91
N LEU A 68 5.84 -4.93 -2.31
CA LEU A 68 5.49 -5.15 -3.70
C LEU A 68 5.92 -3.98 -4.60
N ASN A 69 5.72 -2.73 -4.14
CA ASN A 69 6.18 -1.55 -4.87
C ASN A 69 7.70 -1.45 -4.97
N ALA A 70 8.43 -1.80 -3.91
CA ALA A 70 9.88 -1.85 -3.94
C ALA A 70 10.41 -2.89 -4.96
N PHE A 71 9.79 -4.07 -5.02
CA PHE A 71 10.12 -5.08 -6.03
C PHE A 71 9.92 -4.58 -7.46
N PHE A 72 8.77 -3.97 -7.76
CA PHE A 72 8.54 -3.41 -9.08
C PHE A 72 9.52 -2.28 -9.42
N ALA A 73 9.81 -1.39 -8.47
CA ALA A 73 10.81 -0.34 -8.67
C ALA A 73 12.19 -0.93 -9.01
N MET A 74 12.66 -1.95 -8.29
CA MET A 74 13.92 -2.62 -8.60
C MET A 74 13.91 -3.31 -9.97
N ALA A 75 12.80 -3.94 -10.35
CA ALA A 75 12.65 -4.55 -11.68
C ALA A 75 12.73 -3.50 -12.79
N MET A 76 12.04 -2.37 -12.64
CA MET A 76 12.07 -1.26 -13.61
C MET A 76 13.44 -0.58 -13.66
N TRP A 77 14.14 -0.46 -12.52
CA TRP A 77 15.53 0.00 -12.48
C TRP A 77 16.46 -0.94 -13.25
N ALA A 78 16.33 -2.26 -13.05
CA ALA A 78 17.12 -3.24 -13.78
C ALA A 78 16.89 -3.16 -15.29
N VAL A 79 15.64 -2.98 -15.73
CA VAL A 79 15.30 -2.74 -17.16
C VAL A 79 15.93 -1.43 -17.64
N ALA A 80 15.84 -0.34 -16.88
CA ALA A 80 16.40 0.95 -17.29
C ALA A 80 17.93 0.89 -17.47
N VAL A 81 18.63 0.18 -16.60
CA VAL A 81 20.10 0.05 -16.63
C VAL A 81 20.58 -0.86 -17.76
N HIS A 82 19.92 -2.00 -17.97
CA HIS A 82 20.43 -3.05 -18.86
C HIS A 82 19.88 -2.97 -20.29
N VAL A 83 18.90 -2.10 -20.57
CA VAL A 83 18.36 -1.92 -21.91
C VAL A 83 19.04 -0.75 -22.61
N GLU A 84 19.72 -1.05 -23.72
CA GLU A 84 20.41 -0.05 -24.56
C GLU A 84 19.43 0.83 -25.34
N ARG A 85 18.26 0.29 -25.68
CA ARG A 85 17.22 0.99 -26.42
C ARG A 85 16.64 2.17 -25.63
N THR A 86 16.94 3.38 -26.10
CA THR A 86 16.60 4.65 -25.44
C THR A 86 15.10 4.79 -25.17
N ASP A 87 14.25 4.36 -26.10
CA ASP A 87 12.79 4.43 -25.98
C ASP A 87 12.26 3.57 -24.81
N VAL A 88 12.78 2.35 -24.65
CA VAL A 88 12.42 1.45 -23.54
C VAL A 88 12.96 1.97 -22.22
N ARG A 89 14.19 2.53 -22.23
CA ARG A 89 14.81 3.10 -21.04
C ARG A 89 13.99 4.25 -20.46
N TRP A 90 13.46 5.14 -21.30
CA TRP A 90 12.59 6.24 -20.86
C TRP A 90 11.28 5.73 -20.24
N ILE A 91 10.66 4.71 -20.84
CA ILE A 91 9.47 4.06 -20.25
C ILE A 91 9.82 3.48 -18.87
N ALA A 92 10.98 2.85 -18.75
CA ALA A 92 11.42 2.27 -17.50
C ALA A 92 11.68 3.33 -16.41
N TYR A 93 12.28 4.46 -16.75
CA TYR A 93 12.43 5.59 -15.83
C TYR A 93 11.10 6.20 -15.41
N ALA A 94 10.16 6.38 -16.35
CA ALA A 94 8.83 6.89 -16.03
C ALA A 94 8.10 5.98 -15.03
N ALA A 95 8.16 4.66 -15.25
CA ALA A 95 7.63 3.68 -14.31
C ALA A 95 8.34 3.74 -12.96
N LEU A 96 9.67 3.85 -12.93
CA LEU A 96 10.46 3.96 -11.69
C LEU A 96 10.01 5.16 -10.84
N VAL A 97 9.87 6.34 -11.45
CA VAL A 97 9.42 7.56 -10.76
C VAL A 97 8.01 7.38 -10.23
N PHE A 98 7.11 6.82 -11.05
CA PHE A 98 5.73 6.55 -10.64
C PHE A 98 5.66 5.61 -9.43
N HIS A 99 6.43 4.52 -9.45
CA HIS A 99 6.55 3.59 -8.33
C HIS A 99 7.10 4.25 -7.06
N GLY A 100 8.12 5.11 -7.20
CA GLY A 100 8.65 5.88 -6.07
C GLY A 100 7.58 6.76 -5.43
N VAL A 101 6.82 7.51 -6.23
CA VAL A 101 5.72 8.36 -5.74
C VAL A 101 4.64 7.54 -5.06
N ALA A 102 4.27 6.40 -5.64
CA ALA A 102 3.27 5.51 -5.05
C ALA A 102 3.73 4.90 -3.73
N ALA A 103 4.98 4.42 -3.64
CA ALA A 103 5.54 3.91 -2.40
C ALA A 103 5.53 4.96 -1.27
N LEU A 104 5.87 6.21 -1.60
CA LEU A 104 5.79 7.33 -0.66
C LEU A 104 4.36 7.64 -0.23
N ASN A 105 3.40 7.62 -1.16
CA ASN A 105 1.98 7.79 -0.85
C ASN A 105 1.50 6.70 0.13
N TRP A 106 1.90 5.45 -0.11
CA TRP A 106 1.60 4.32 0.75
C TRP A 106 2.23 4.42 2.14
N LEU A 107 3.48 4.87 2.23
CA LEU A 107 4.14 5.12 3.51
C LEU A 107 3.42 6.21 4.31
N GLY A 108 3.10 7.34 3.66
CA GLY A 108 2.32 8.41 4.29
C GLY A 108 0.96 7.91 4.76
N ASN A 109 0.30 7.10 3.93
CA ASN A 109 -0.95 6.44 4.29
C ASN A 109 -0.79 5.53 5.51
N LEU A 110 0.22 4.66 5.56
CA LEU A 110 0.50 3.80 6.71
C LEU A 110 0.63 4.64 7.99
N VAL A 111 1.46 5.68 7.98
CA VAL A 111 1.67 6.55 9.16
C VAL A 111 0.37 7.21 9.63
N ILE A 112 -0.43 7.76 8.71
CA ILE A 112 -1.71 8.40 9.04
C ILE A 112 -2.72 7.37 9.59
N GLY A 113 -2.81 6.21 8.94
CA GLY A 113 -3.73 5.13 9.32
C GLY A 113 -3.41 4.60 10.72
N THR A 114 -2.14 4.30 10.99
CA THR A 114 -1.69 3.86 12.32
C THR A 114 -1.96 4.94 13.38
N SER A 115 -1.69 6.22 13.07
CA SER A 115 -1.97 7.32 14.00
C SER A 115 -3.45 7.44 14.35
N TYR A 116 -4.34 7.29 13.35
CA TYR A 116 -5.79 7.28 13.55
C TYR A 116 -6.23 6.14 14.47
N VAL A 117 -5.76 4.91 14.21
CA VAL A 117 -6.06 3.74 15.03
C VAL A 117 -5.59 3.95 16.47
N LEU A 118 -4.36 4.41 16.68
CA LEU A 118 -3.83 4.70 18.01
C LEU A 118 -4.62 5.81 18.73
N ARG A 119 -5.15 6.79 18.00
CA ARG A 119 -6.03 7.81 18.57
C ARG A 119 -7.35 7.20 19.04
N LYS A 120 -8.00 6.37 18.20
CA LYS A 120 -9.26 5.70 18.54
C LYS A 120 -9.13 4.74 19.72
N LEU A 121 -8.05 3.98 19.79
CA LEU A 121 -7.76 3.12 20.94
C LEU A 121 -7.64 3.91 22.24
N ARG A 122 -7.02 5.09 22.19
CA ARG A 122 -6.92 6.00 23.36
C ARG A 122 -8.27 6.60 23.77
N GLU A 123 -9.13 6.93 22.81
CA GLU A 123 -10.51 7.37 23.07
C GLU A 123 -11.29 6.26 23.81
N GLN A 124 -11.26 5.02 23.32
CA GLN A 124 -11.91 3.87 23.96
C GLN A 124 -11.39 3.60 25.39
N GLU A 125 -10.07 3.70 25.61
CA GLU A 125 -9.48 3.57 26.95
C GLU A 125 -9.92 4.63 27.95
N SER A 126 -10.22 5.83 27.46
CA SER A 126 -10.64 6.96 28.31
C SER A 126 -12.11 6.81 28.70
N ASP A 127 -12.93 6.28 27.80
CA ASP A 127 -14.35 6.04 28.02
C ASP A 127 -14.59 4.83 28.93
N GLY A 128 -13.83 3.73 28.79
CA GLY A 128 -13.96 2.55 29.65
C GLY A 128 -13.43 2.73 31.08
N ARG A 129 -12.75 3.85 31.37
CA ARG A 129 -12.31 4.24 32.72
C ARG A 129 -13.29 5.18 33.44
N ARG A 130 -14.28 5.74 32.72
CA ARG A 130 -15.38 6.53 33.29
C ARG A 130 -16.57 5.63 33.60
#